data_AF-A0AAU7CND5-F1
#
_entry.id   AF-A0AAU7CND5-F1
#
_cell.length_a   1.000
_cell.length_b   1.000
_cell.length_c   1.000
_cell.angle_alpha   90.00
_cell.angle_beta   90.00
_cell.angle_gamma   90.00
#
_symmetry.space_group_name_H-M   'P 1'
#
loop_
_entity.id
_entity.type
_entity.pdbx_description
1 polymer ?
#
loop_
_entity_poly.entity_id
_entity_poly.type
_entity_poly.pdbx_seq_one_letter_code
_entity_poly.pdbx_strand_id
1 'polypeptide(L)'
;MSRHTEPFTVPDVSTGGITVEITHDLVPMIRKLQVAVDEIRAQLGGMRKDYYTVEEVARATGRSSYTIRSWVRAGRIRAIRVEGTGPRGRLLIAREEMERLVYSGLAGQVSAAVVK
;
A
#
# COMPACT_ATOMS: atom_id res chain seq x y z
N MET A 1 20.34 -5.61 42.36
CA MET A 1 19.67 -6.04 41.11
C MET A 1 20.39 -5.40 39.94
N SER A 2 21.42 -6.06 39.40
CA SER A 2 22.24 -5.54 38.30
C SER A 2 22.01 -6.41 37.08
N ARG A 3 21.49 -5.83 35.99
CA ARG A 3 21.37 -6.53 34.70
C ARG A 3 22.70 -6.37 33.96
N HIS A 4 23.49 -7.43 33.91
CA HIS A 4 24.63 -7.54 33.00
C HIS A 4 24.10 -7.53 31.56
N THR A 5 24.48 -6.52 30.79
CA THR A 5 24.32 -6.50 29.34
C THR A 5 25.55 -7.17 28.75
N GLU A 6 25.45 -8.43 28.38
CA GLU A 6 26.50 -9.05 27.57
C GLU A 6 26.44 -8.50 26.14
N PRO A 7 27.58 -8.12 25.54
CA PRO A 7 27.61 -7.70 24.15
C PRO A 7 27.24 -8.89 23.26
N PHE A 8 26.28 -8.67 22.36
CA PHE A 8 25.96 -9.61 21.29
C PHE A 8 27.14 -9.66 20.32
N THR A 9 28.05 -10.61 20.53
CA THR A 9 29.15 -10.90 19.62
C THR A 9 28.58 -11.57 18.37
N VAL A 10 28.57 -10.84 17.26
CA VAL A 10 28.34 -11.41 15.93
C VAL A 10 29.47 -12.38 15.61
N PRO A 11 29.19 -13.64 15.26
CA PRO A 11 30.24 -14.56 14.83
C PRO A 11 30.86 -14.03 13.53
N ASP A 12 32.19 -13.91 13.54
CA ASP A 12 32.99 -13.59 12.36
C ASP A 12 32.82 -14.72 11.33
N VAL A 13 31.96 -14.48 10.34
CA VAL A 13 31.81 -15.35 9.16
C VAL A 13 32.92 -15.01 8.17
N SER A 14 34.13 -15.46 8.51
CA SER A 14 35.26 -15.56 7.58
C SER A 14 34.97 -16.65 6.51
N THR A 15 34.09 -16.34 5.55
CA THR A 15 33.82 -17.14 4.34
C THR A 15 34.21 -16.29 3.12
N GLY A 16 35.52 -16.04 2.96
CA GLY A 16 36.09 -15.08 2.00
C GLY A 16 36.04 -15.44 0.51
N GLY A 17 35.11 -16.29 0.06
CA GLY A 17 34.97 -16.68 -1.35
C GLY A 17 33.55 -16.64 -1.90
N ILE A 18 32.54 -16.95 -1.08
CA ILE A 18 31.15 -17.14 -1.54
C ILE A 18 30.35 -15.84 -1.51
N THR A 19 30.68 -14.91 -0.60
CA THR A 19 29.95 -13.64 -0.45
C THR A 19 30.15 -12.69 -1.63
N VAL A 20 31.33 -12.68 -2.26
CA VAL A 20 31.63 -11.70 -3.32
C VAL A 20 30.89 -12.02 -4.63
N GLU A 21 30.79 -13.29 -5.02
CA GLU A 21 30.10 -13.70 -6.25
C GLU A 21 28.58 -13.49 -6.16
N ILE A 22 27.95 -13.87 -5.03
CA ILE A 22 26.51 -13.64 -4.81
C ILE A 22 26.19 -12.14 -4.83
N THR A 23 27.07 -11.29 -4.29
CA THR A 23 26.85 -9.84 -4.27
C THR A 23 26.98 -9.22 -5.68
N HIS A 24 27.88 -9.74 -6.52
CA HIS A 24 28.15 -9.16 -7.84
C HIS A 24 27.00 -9.36 -8.83
N ASP A 25 26.28 -10.48 -8.76
CA ASP A 25 25.17 -10.79 -9.67
C ASP A 25 23.79 -10.34 -9.16
N LEU A 26 23.59 -10.30 -7.83
CA LEU A 26 22.31 -9.87 -7.27
C LEU A 26 22.10 -8.36 -7.34
N VAL A 27 23.14 -7.55 -7.16
CA VAL A 27 23.05 -6.08 -7.25
C VAL A 27 22.53 -5.60 -8.63
N PRO A 28 23.05 -6.07 -9.77
CA PRO A 28 22.52 -5.67 -11.08
C PRO A 28 21.12 -6.25 -11.33
N MET A 29 20.81 -7.44 -10.82
CA MET A 29 19.45 -8.01 -10.91
C MET A 29 18.43 -7.18 -10.14
N ILE A 30 18.74 -6.77 -8.91
CA ILE A 30 17.88 -5.91 -8.08
C ILE A 30 17.68 -4.55 -8.77
N ARG A 31 18.73 -3.95 -9.36
CA ARG A 31 18.58 -2.70 -10.13
C ARG A 31 17.64 -2.87 -11.31
N LYS A 32 17.77 -3.97 -12.08
CA LYS A 32 16.85 -4.26 -13.19
C LYS A 32 15.40 -4.40 -12.70
N LEU A 33 15.19 -5.07 -11.57
CA LEU A 33 13.86 -5.17 -10.97
C LEU A 33 13.32 -3.81 -10.52
N GLN A 34 14.14 -2.95 -9.92
CA GLN A 34 13.73 -1.59 -9.53
C GLN A 34 13.27 -0.78 -10.75
N VAL A 35 14.05 -0.80 -11.83
CA VAL A 35 13.70 -0.09 -13.08
C VAL A 35 12.38 -0.61 -13.64
N ALA A 36 12.21 -1.93 -13.75
CA ALA A 36 10.97 -2.52 -14.27
C ALA A 36 9.75 -2.17 -13.40
N VAL A 37 9.91 -2.13 -12.08
CA VAL A 37 8.83 -1.72 -11.16
C VAL A 37 8.47 -0.25 -11.36
N ASP A 38 9.45 0.62 -11.56
CA ASP A 38 9.20 2.05 -11.77
C ASP A 38 8.57 2.33 -13.14
N GLU A 39 8.94 1.58 -14.18
CA GLU A 39 8.27 1.61 -15.49
C GLU A 39 6.81 1.17 -15.40
N ILE A 40 6.53 0.06 -14.72
CA ILE A 40 5.15 -0.42 -14.48
C ILE A 40 4.37 0.64 -13.70
N ARG A 41 4.97 1.25 -12.67
CA ARG A 41 4.34 2.33 -11.89
C ARG A 41 4.06 3.56 -12.75
N ALA A 42 4.98 3.94 -13.64
CA ALA A 42 4.81 5.06 -14.55
C ALA A 42 3.69 4.82 -15.57
N GLN A 43 3.63 3.61 -16.15
CA GLN A 43 2.57 3.20 -17.07
C GLN A 43 1.20 3.14 -16.38
N LEU A 44 1.13 2.66 -15.13
CA LEU A 44 -0.09 2.66 -14.32
C LEU A 44 -0.44 4.04 -13.74
N GLY A 45 0.48 5.01 -13.80
CA GLY A 45 0.30 6.36 -13.27
C GLY A 45 -0.79 7.16 -13.97
N GLY A 46 -1.03 6.90 -15.26
CA GLY A 46 -2.05 7.57 -16.06
C GLY A 46 -3.50 7.09 -15.86
N MET A 47 -3.72 6.03 -15.08
CA MET A 47 -5.05 5.42 -14.87
C MET A 47 -5.61 5.63 -13.46
N ARG A 48 -5.01 6.54 -12.67
CA ARG A 48 -5.43 6.73 -11.27
C ARG A 48 -6.55 7.77 -11.18
N LYS A 49 -7.73 7.33 -10.75
CA LYS A 49 -8.86 8.20 -10.40
C LYS A 49 -8.56 8.98 -9.12
N ASP A 50 -8.90 10.27 -9.11
CA ASP A 50 -8.74 11.13 -7.93
C ASP A 50 -9.79 10.83 -6.85
N TYR A 51 -10.97 10.38 -7.27
CA TYR A 51 -12.10 10.09 -6.40
C TYR A 51 -12.67 8.70 -6.70
N TYR A 52 -12.93 7.96 -5.62
CA TYR A 52 -13.51 6.63 -5.66
C TYR A 52 -14.88 6.62 -5.01
N THR A 53 -15.80 5.85 -5.56
CA THR A 53 -17.07 5.55 -4.90
C THR A 53 -16.87 4.57 -3.75
N VAL A 54 -17.82 4.54 -2.81
CA VAL A 54 -17.81 3.58 -1.70
C VAL A 54 -17.71 2.13 -2.20
N GLU A 55 -18.38 1.82 -3.31
CA GLU A 55 -18.42 0.51 -3.93
C GLU A 55 -17.06 0.13 -4.55
N GLU A 56 -16.36 1.09 -5.16
CA GLU A 56 -14.99 0.87 -5.66
C GLU A 56 -14.01 0.65 -4.49
N VAL A 57 -14.10 1.46 -3.45
CA VAL A 57 -13.27 1.31 -2.24
C VAL A 57 -13.52 -0.04 -1.56
N ALA A 58 -14.77 -0.48 -1.47
CA ALA A 58 -15.15 -1.78 -0.96
C ALA A 58 -14.49 -2.92 -1.74
N ARG A 59 -14.57 -2.86 -3.08
CA ARG A 59 -13.93 -3.84 -3.97
C ARG A 59 -12.41 -3.84 -3.83
N ALA A 60 -11.80 -2.66 -3.72
CA ALA A 60 -10.34 -2.51 -3.63
C ALA A 60 -9.79 -3.05 -2.31
N THR A 61 -10.49 -2.81 -1.19
CA THR A 61 -10.06 -3.21 0.16
C THR A 61 -10.55 -4.60 0.58
N GLY A 62 -11.37 -5.27 -0.25
CA GLY A 62 -11.99 -6.55 0.09
C GLY A 62 -12.99 -6.46 1.25
N ARG A 63 -13.51 -5.26 1.53
CA ARG A 63 -14.47 -5.01 2.63
C ARG A 63 -15.86 -4.76 2.08
N SER A 64 -16.87 -4.89 2.94
CA SER A 64 -18.24 -4.54 2.56
C SER A 64 -18.42 -3.03 2.40
N SER A 65 -19.28 -2.59 1.48
CA SER A 65 -19.66 -1.17 1.36
C SER A 65 -20.27 -0.61 2.66
N TYR A 66 -20.87 -1.47 3.49
CA TYR A 66 -21.35 -1.10 4.81
C TYR A 66 -20.20 -0.70 5.75
N THR A 67 -19.12 -1.49 5.77
CA THR A 67 -17.89 -1.21 6.54
C THR A 67 -17.29 0.13 6.12
N ILE A 68 -17.18 0.37 4.81
CA ILE A 68 -16.66 1.64 4.29
C ILE A 68 -17.55 2.81 4.72
N ARG A 69 -18.87 2.70 4.61
CA ARG A 69 -19.81 3.73 5.11
C ARG A 69 -19.70 3.95 6.62
N SER A 70 -19.46 2.89 7.40
CA SER A 70 -19.23 2.99 8.84
C SER A 70 -17.96 3.78 9.14
N TRP A 71 -16.87 3.52 8.42
CA TRP A 71 -15.62 4.27 8.56
C TRP A 71 -15.74 5.74 8.17
N VAL A 72 -16.51 6.05 7.12
CA VAL A 72 -16.83 7.43 6.76
C VAL A 72 -17.62 8.12 7.88
N ARG A 73 -18.65 7.46 8.43
CA ARG A 73 -19.43 8.02 9.57
C ARG A 73 -18.59 8.18 10.83
N ALA A 74 -17.66 7.26 11.08
CA ALA A 74 -16.75 7.29 12.22
C ALA A 74 -15.57 8.26 12.03
N GLY A 75 -15.48 8.98 10.90
CA GLY A 75 -14.41 9.92 10.61
C GLY A 75 -13.05 9.28 10.34
N ARG A 76 -12.99 7.96 10.15
CA ARG A 76 -11.74 7.23 9.83
C ARG A 76 -11.32 7.41 8.37
N ILE A 77 -12.28 7.75 7.52
CA ILE A 77 -12.09 8.04 6.09
C ILE A 77 -12.83 9.34 5.80
N ARG A 78 -12.17 10.27 5.11
CA ARG A 78 -12.85 11.46 4.59
C ARG A 78 -13.56 11.16 3.28
N ALA A 79 -14.83 11.59 3.17
CA ALA A 79 -15.59 11.51 1.94
C ALA A 79 -16.28 12.84 1.65
N ILE A 80 -16.33 13.21 0.38
CA ILE A 80 -17.05 14.36 -0.14
C ILE A 80 -18.42 13.86 -0.58
N ARG A 81 -19.47 14.54 -0.15
CA ARG A 81 -20.81 14.31 -0.66
C ARG A 81 -21.05 15.24 -1.84
N VAL A 82 -21.31 14.67 -3.01
CA VAL A 82 -21.70 15.44 -4.19
C VAL A 82 -23.23 15.44 -4.28
N GLU A 83 -23.82 16.63 -4.18
CA GLU A 83 -25.24 16.87 -4.38
C GLU A 83 -25.57 16.95 -5.88
N GLY A 84 -26.80 16.61 -6.28
CA GLY A 84 -27.23 16.64 -7.69
C GLY A 84 -27.05 15.34 -8.49
N THR A 85 -26.38 14.32 -7.94
CA THR A 85 -26.21 12.99 -8.58
C THR A 85 -27.19 11.93 -8.04
N GLY A 86 -28.41 12.34 -7.67
CA GLY A 86 -29.50 11.47 -7.18
C GLY A 86 -30.09 11.87 -5.82
N PRO A 87 -31.17 11.20 -5.36
CA PRO A 87 -31.98 11.62 -4.21
C PRO A 87 -31.27 11.60 -2.84
N ARG A 88 -30.07 11.02 -2.76
CA ARG A 88 -29.25 11.03 -1.54
C ARG A 88 -27.83 11.58 -1.76
N GLY A 89 -27.49 12.08 -2.94
CA GLY A 89 -26.11 12.45 -3.29
C GLY A 89 -25.16 11.25 -3.27
N ARG A 90 -24.02 11.35 -3.94
CA ARG A 90 -23.01 10.28 -4.00
C ARG A 90 -21.87 10.60 -3.05
N LEU A 91 -21.36 9.57 -2.36
CA LEU A 91 -20.15 9.68 -1.54
C LEU A 91 -18.94 9.37 -2.41
N LEU A 92 -18.03 10.33 -2.48
CA LEU A 92 -16.73 10.23 -3.14
C LEU A 92 -15.64 10.24 -2.08
N ILE A 93 -14.79 9.24 -2.11
CA ILE A 93 -13.65 9.07 -1.21
C ILE A 93 -12.41 9.52 -1.99
N ALA A 94 -11.67 10.47 -1.42
CA ALA A 94 -10.45 10.97 -2.04
C ALA A 94 -9.36 9.88 -2.04
N ARG A 95 -8.53 9.87 -3.08
CA ARG A 95 -7.47 8.87 -3.22
C ARG A 95 -6.50 8.82 -2.03
N GLU A 96 -6.19 9.94 -1.41
CA GLU A 96 -5.26 9.98 -0.27
C GLU A 96 -5.80 9.18 0.92
N GLU A 97 -7.13 9.04 1.02
CA GLU A 97 -7.75 8.17 2.02
C GLU A 97 -7.56 6.70 1.68
N MET A 98 -7.55 6.33 0.40
CA MET A 98 -7.24 4.96 -0.02
C MET A 98 -5.82 4.58 0.37
N GLU A 99 -4.86 5.45 0.12
CA GLU A 99 -3.47 5.24 0.52
C GLU A 99 -3.37 5.12 2.06
N ARG A 100 -4.05 6.00 2.81
CA ARG A 100 -4.14 5.90 4.28
C ARG A 100 -4.71 4.56 4.76
N LEU A 101 -5.72 4.02 4.09
CA LEU A 101 -6.32 2.74 4.47
C LEU A 101 -5.37 1.56 4.30
N VAL A 102 -4.51 1.61 3.28
CA VAL A 102 -3.44 0.61 3.08
C VAL A 102 -2.40 0.72 4.19
N TYR A 103 -1.91 1.93 4.45
CA TYR A 103 -0.86 2.15 5.45
C TYR A 103 -1.31 1.86 6.88
N SER A 104 -2.58 2.12 7.21
CA SER A 104 -3.13 1.90 8.55
C SER A 104 -3.51 0.44 8.85
N GLY A 105 -3.36 -0.47 7.88
CA GLY A 105 -3.72 -1.89 8.05
C GLY A 105 -5.23 -2.15 8.17
N LEU A 106 -6.08 -1.13 8.01
CA LEU A 106 -7.54 -1.29 7.98
C LEU A 106 -7.98 -1.96 6.67
N ALA A 107 -7.32 -1.66 5.56
CA ALA A 107 -7.46 -2.42 4.32
C ALA A 107 -6.73 -3.77 4.44
N GLY A 108 -7.44 -4.87 4.17
CA GLY A 108 -6.77 -6.10 3.75
C GLY A 108 -6.15 -5.85 2.37
N GLN A 109 -5.15 -6.67 1.98
CA GLN A 109 -4.40 -6.56 0.72
C GLN A 109 -5.21 -5.86 -0.38
N VAL A 110 -4.80 -4.65 -0.76
CA VAL A 110 -5.52 -3.92 -1.81
C VAL A 110 -5.37 -4.70 -3.10
N SER A 111 -6.48 -5.23 -3.59
CA SER A 111 -6.49 -5.94 -4.86
C SER A 111 -6.18 -4.94 -5.98
N ALA A 112 -5.09 -5.19 -6.71
CA ALA A 112 -4.67 -4.40 -7.87
C ALA A 112 -5.74 -4.34 -8.98
N ALA A 113 -6.79 -5.16 -8.90
CA ALA A 113 -7.84 -5.28 -9.90
C ALA A 113 -8.86 -4.11 -9.93
N VAL A 114 -8.73 -3.08 -9.09
CA VAL A 114 -9.66 -1.93 -9.05
C VAL A 114 -9.11 -0.68 -9.74
N VAL A 115 -7.90 -0.75 -10.30
CA VAL A 115 -7.37 0.28 -11.21
C VAL A 115 -7.94 0.03 -12.60
N LYS A 116 -9.16 0.51 -12.86
CA LYS A 116 -9.79 0.48 -14.19
C LYS A 116 -10.50 1.80 -14.48
#